data_AF-A0A925Z3E8-F1
#
_entry.id   AF-A0A925Z3E8-F1
#
_cell.length_a   1.000
_cell.length_b   1.000
_cell.length_c   1.000
_cell.angle_alpha   90.00
_cell.angle_beta   90.00
_cell.angle_gamma   90.00
#
_symmetry.space_group_name_H-M   'P 1'
#
loop_
_entity.id
_entity.type
_entity.pdbx_description
1 polymer ?
#
loop_
_entity_poly.entity_id
_entity_poly.type
_entity_poly.pdbx_seq_one_letter_code
_entity_poly.pdbx_strand_id
1 'polypeptide(L)'
;MTNSEVEIVIASDCNYEFLCAEIYFKGKYVAQISQENGPDHLLLEFPRRDASEKVVTRECPLDVFLDAVELAKKRLFGVIP
;
A
#
# COMPACT_ATOMS: atom_id res chain seq x y z
N MET A 1 -8.74 1.34 15.55
CA MET A 1 -9.58 2.44 15.00
C MET A 1 -9.05 2.68 13.60
N THR A 2 -9.90 2.68 12.57
CA THR A 2 -9.46 3.06 11.22
C THR A 2 -9.05 4.53 11.29
N ASN A 3 -7.74 4.78 11.24
CA ASN A 3 -7.22 6.13 11.19
C ASN A 3 -7.75 6.75 9.89
N SER A 4 -8.61 7.77 9.99
CA SER A 4 -9.35 8.35 8.86
C SER A 4 -8.44 8.96 7.77
N GLU A 5 -7.14 8.99 8.04
CA GLU A 5 -6.11 9.48 7.15
C GLU A 5 -5.48 8.39 6.28
N VAL A 6 -5.77 7.09 6.51
CA VAL A 6 -5.23 5.96 5.74
C VAL A 6 -6.29 5.42 4.78
N GLU A 7 -5.88 5.19 3.54
CA GLU A 7 -6.69 4.55 2.51
C GLU A 7 -5.92 3.40 1.88
N ILE A 8 -6.63 2.29 1.64
CA ILE A 8 -6.10 1.10 0.98
C ILE A 8 -6.87 0.86 -0.31
N VAL A 9 -6.16 0.85 -1.43
CA VAL A 9 -6.72 0.60 -2.76
C VAL A 9 -6.19 -0.74 -3.27
N ILE A 10 -7.09 -1.63 -3.68
CA ILE A 10 -6.69 -2.85 -4.40
C ILE A 10 -6.67 -2.50 -5.88
N ALA A 11 -5.49 -2.55 -6.49
CA ALA A 11 -5.27 -2.14 -7.86
C ALA A 11 -4.82 -3.33 -8.72
N SER A 12 -5.21 -3.28 -9.99
CA SER A 12 -4.70 -4.13 -11.06
C SER A 12 -4.06 -3.19 -12.07
N ASP A 13 -2.87 -2.67 -11.74
CA ASP A 13 -2.14 -1.76 -12.60
C ASP A 13 -1.58 -2.52 -13.82
N CYS A 14 -1.53 -1.88 -14.99
CA CYS A 14 -1.07 -2.53 -16.22
C CYS A 14 0.41 -2.94 -16.20
N ASN A 15 1.18 -2.43 -15.25
CA ASN A 15 2.57 -2.79 -15.00
C ASN A 15 2.73 -4.06 -14.16
N TYR A 16 1.63 -4.61 -13.63
CA TYR A 16 1.60 -5.75 -12.73
C TYR A 16 0.72 -6.85 -13.32
N GLU A 17 1.20 -8.10 -13.30
CA GLU A 17 0.41 -9.25 -13.75
C GLU A 17 -0.63 -9.64 -12.69
N PHE A 18 -0.34 -9.35 -11.41
CA PHE A 18 -1.18 -9.65 -10.27
C PHE A 18 -1.65 -8.38 -9.55
N LEU A 19 -2.68 -8.52 -8.71
CA LEU A 19 -3.20 -7.40 -7.93
C LEU A 19 -2.15 -6.89 -6.93
N CYS A 20 -2.09 -5.57 -6.73
CA CYS A 20 -1.35 -4.97 -5.63
C CYS A 20 -2.32 -4.31 -4.63
N ALA A 21 -1.82 -4.08 -3.40
CA ALA A 21 -2.52 -3.28 -2.41
C ALA A 21 -1.74 -2.00 -2.15
N GLU A 22 -2.24 -0.88 -2.67
CA GLU A 22 -1.65 0.44 -2.49
C GLU A 22 -2.07 1.05 -1.15
N ILE A 23 -1.13 1.76 -0.53
CA ILE A 23 -1.29 2.41 0.76
C ILE A 23 -1.15 3.93 0.57
N TYR A 24 -2.20 4.64 0.95
CA TYR A 24 -2.26 6.10 0.92
C TYR A 24 -2.37 6.66 2.33
N PHE A 25 -1.67 7.77 2.59
CA PHE A 25 -1.77 8.55 3.81
C PHE A 25 -2.04 10.01 3.46
N LYS A 26 -3.12 10.57 4.02
CA LYS A 26 -3.60 11.93 3.72
C LYS A 26 -3.77 12.20 2.21
N GLY A 27 -4.27 11.18 1.49
CA GLY A 27 -4.48 11.24 0.05
C GLY A 27 -3.20 11.17 -0.80
N LYS A 28 -2.05 10.85 -0.19
CA LYS A 28 -0.77 10.70 -0.90
C LYS A 28 -0.25 9.27 -0.81
N TYR A 29 0.31 8.78 -1.90
CA TYR A 29 0.88 7.44 -1.98
C TYR A 29 2.11 7.28 -1.07
N VAL A 30 2.16 6.19 -0.30
CA VAL A 30 3.24 5.89 0.66
C VAL A 30 4.02 4.65 0.27
N ALA A 31 3.30 3.58 -0.08
CA ALA A 31 3.88 2.28 -0.42
C ALA A 31 2.79 1.39 -1.04
N GLN A 32 3.19 0.24 -1.57
CA GLN A 32 2.26 -0.83 -1.95
C GLN A 32 2.81 -2.19 -1.58
N ILE A 33 1.91 -3.16 -1.39
CA ILE A 33 2.26 -4.58 -1.32
C ILE A 33 2.08 -5.17 -2.71
N SER A 34 3.17 -5.69 -3.26
CA SER A 34 3.22 -6.42 -4.52
C SER A 34 3.22 -7.92 -4.27
N GLN A 35 2.44 -8.65 -5.06
CA GLN A 35 2.40 -10.13 -5.06
C GLN A 35 2.96 -10.73 -6.36
N GLU A 36 3.72 -9.97 -7.14
CA GLU A 36 4.24 -10.42 -8.45
C GLU A 36 5.06 -11.71 -8.38
N ASN A 37 5.74 -11.94 -7.26
CA ASN A 37 6.52 -13.16 -7.04
C ASN A 37 5.72 -14.29 -6.38
N GLY A 38 4.39 -14.16 -6.35
CA GLY A 38 3.47 -15.09 -5.70
C GLY A 38 3.08 -14.68 -4.27
N PRO A 39 2.02 -15.31 -3.72
CA PRO A 39 1.39 -14.93 -2.44
C PRO A 39 2.30 -15.13 -1.22
N ASP A 40 3.30 -16.03 -1.31
CA ASP A 40 4.26 -16.32 -0.24
C ASP A 40 5.52 -15.42 -0.30
N HIS A 41 5.65 -14.59 -1.34
CA HIS A 41 6.83 -13.75 -1.61
C HIS A 41 6.46 -12.28 -1.79
N LEU A 42 5.64 -11.78 -0.87
CA LEU A 42 5.20 -10.38 -0.87
C LEU A 42 6.38 -9.42 -0.71
N LEU A 43 6.34 -8.35 -1.50
CA LEU A 43 7.28 -7.24 -1.39
C LEU A 43 6.54 -5.97 -1.03
N LEU A 44 7.20 -5.14 -0.21
CA LEU A 44 6.76 -3.78 0.06
C LEU A 44 7.56 -2.85 -0.86
N GLU A 45 6.86 -2.19 -1.76
CA GLU A 45 7.45 -1.27 -2.73
C GLU A 45 7.16 0.18 -2.33
N PHE A 46 8.15 1.05 -2.50
CA PHE A 46 8.07 2.45 -2.09
C PHE A 46 8.12 3.39 -3.29
N PRO A 47 7.61 4.63 -3.16
CA PRO A 47 7.72 5.65 -4.18
C PRO A 47 9.18 5.84 -4.62
N ARG A 48 9.39 5.95 -5.94
CA ARG A 48 10.70 6.29 -6.49
C ARG A 48 11.16 7.66 -5.99
N ARG A 49 12.48 7.87 -5.97
CA ARG A 49 13.09 9.12 -5.48
C ARG A 49 12.65 10.35 -6.28
N ASP A 50 12.39 10.18 -7.57
CA ASP A 50 11.97 11.22 -8.50
C ASP A 50 10.45 11.43 -8.57
N ALA A 51 9.66 10.66 -7.81
CA ALA A 51 8.22 10.85 -7.73
C ALA A 51 7.86 12.20 -7.11
N SER A 52 6.83 12.85 -7.64
CA SER A 52 6.41 14.20 -7.22
C SER A 52 5.86 14.21 -5.79
N GLU A 53 6.38 15.11 -4.94
CA GLU A 53 5.88 15.35 -3.57
C GLU A 53 4.41 15.80 -3.52
N LYS A 54 3.81 16.16 -4.67
CA LYS A 54 2.38 16.48 -4.76
C LYS A 54 1.51 15.24 -4.59
N VAL A 55 1.99 14.07 -5.02
CA VAL A 55 1.22 12.82 -5.08
C VAL A 55 1.76 11.73 -4.15
N VAL A 56 3.01 11.86 -3.68
CA VAL A 56 3.62 10.92 -2.73
C VAL A 56 3.94 11.59 -1.40
N THR A 57 3.98 10.80 -0.34
CA THR A 57 4.61 11.18 0.92
C THR A 57 5.59 10.10 1.34
N ARG A 58 6.75 10.50 1.87
CA ARG A 58 7.77 9.59 2.41
C ARG A 58 7.87 9.69 3.93
N GLU A 59 6.90 10.38 4.54
CA GLU A 59 6.75 10.53 5.97
C GLU A 59 5.32 10.16 6.36
N CYS A 60 5.20 9.28 7.36
CA CYS A 60 3.97 9.02 8.10
C CYS A 60 4.33 8.47 9.49
N PRO A 61 3.43 8.56 10.49
CA PRO A 61 3.67 7.97 11.79
C PRO A 61 3.86 6.45 11.68
N LEU A 62 4.87 5.91 12.38
CA LEU A 62 5.26 4.50 12.27
C LEU A 62 4.10 3.54 12.58
N ASP A 63 3.40 3.75 13.69
CA ASP A 63 2.29 2.87 14.10
C ASP A 63 1.16 2.86 13.06
N VAL A 64 0.91 4.02 12.43
CA VAL A 64 -0.08 4.16 11.37
C VAL A 64 0.35 3.39 10.12
N PHE A 65 1.63 3.41 9.78
CA PHE A 65 2.17 2.64 8.66
C PHE A 65 2.05 1.13 8.90
N LEU A 66 2.41 0.66 10.09
CA LEU A 66 2.35 -0.76 10.44
C LEU A 66 0.90 -1.28 10.40
N ASP A 67 -0.04 -0.51 10.96
CA ASP A 67 -1.48 -0.82 10.88
C ASP A 67 -1.97 -0.84 9.43
N ALA A 68 -1.51 0.10 8.61
CA ALA A 68 -1.87 0.17 7.19
C ALA A 68 -1.35 -1.03 6.40
N VAL A 69 -0.11 -1.45 6.61
CA VAL A 69 0.49 -2.64 5.96
C VAL A 69 -0.29 -3.91 6.32
N GLU A 70 -0.63 -4.09 7.60
CA GLU A 70 -1.42 -5.23 8.05
C GLU A 70 -2.82 -5.24 7.43
N LEU A 71 -3.47 -4.07 7.34
CA LEU A 71 -4.77 -3.93 6.67
C LEU A 71 -4.68 -4.19 5.16
N ALA A 72 -3.65 -3.68 4.49
CA ALA A 72 -3.43 -3.89 3.05
C ALA A 72 -3.23 -5.38 2.74
N LYS A 73 -2.41 -6.07 3.54
CA LYS A 73 -2.18 -7.51 3.43
C LYS A 73 -3.50 -8.28 3.58
N LYS A 74 -4.30 -7.97 4.61
CA LYS A 74 -5.61 -8.62 4.83
C LYS A 74 -6.55 -8.44 3.64
N ARG A 75 -6.66 -7.22 3.11
CA ARG A 75 -7.51 -6.93 1.94
C ARG A 75 -7.03 -7.65 0.69
N LEU A 76 -5.72 -7.72 0.45
CA LEU A 76 -5.14 -8.37 -0.72
C LEU A 76 -5.51 -9.86 -0.81
N PHE A 77 -5.54 -10.55 0.33
CA PHE A 77 -5.90 -11.98 0.39
C PHE A 77 -7.40 -12.24 0.60
N GLY A 78 -8.25 -11.22 0.52
CA GLY A 78 -9.69 -11.38 0.75
C GLY A 78 -10.05 -11.80 2.19
N VAL A 79 -9.10 -11.65 3.14
CA VAL A 79 -9.36 -11.84 4.57
C VAL A 79 -9.96 -10.54 5.10
N ILE A 80 -11.24 -10.32 4.81
CA ILE A 80 -11.97 -9.18 5.35
C ILE A 80 -12.71 -9.63 6.62
N PRO A 81 -12.71 -8.87 7.72
CA PRO A 81 -13.91 -8.76 8.56
C PRO A 81 -15.01 -7.96 7.84
#